data_AF-A0A7W6PW73-F1
#
_entry.id   AF-A0A7W6PW73-F1
#
_cell.length_a   1.000
_cell.length_b   1.000
_cell.length_c   1.000
_cell.angle_alpha   90.00
_cell.angle_beta   90.00
_cell.angle_gamma   90.00
#
_symmetry.space_group_name_H-M   'P 1'
#
loop_
_entity.id
_entity.type
_entity.pdbx_description
1 polymer ?
#
loop_
_entity_poly.entity_id
_entity_poly.type
_entity_poly.pdbx_seq_one_letter_code
_entity_poly.pdbx_strand_id
1 'polypeptide(L)'
;MLFVYGTLRPGFDGPMAHWLADRAEWVGAGWIGGRLYQVADYPGFVPGEAGRVRGDLLALPDAEGLLARLDAYEECRPDDPQPHEYRRERRVVETANGPVEAWVYLYALSVTGHRVIASGDYLAER
;
A
#
# COMPACT_ATOMS: atom_id res chain seq x y z
N MET A 1 -10.89 6.66 0.58
CA MET A 1 -10.05 5.85 1.47
C MET A 1 -8.88 5.29 0.69
N LEU A 2 -7.70 5.28 1.30
CA LEU A 2 -6.48 4.67 0.80
C LEU A 2 -5.97 3.71 1.87
N PHE A 3 -5.54 2.52 1.47
CA PHE A 3 -4.90 1.55 2.36
C PHE A 3 -3.43 1.41 2.00
N VAL A 4 -2.57 1.65 2.98
CA VAL A 4 -1.11 1.61 2.85
C VAL A 4 -0.55 0.51 3.73
N TYR A 5 0.37 -0.29 3.20
CA TYR A 5 0.92 -1.47 3.89
C TYR A 5 2.47 -1.46 4.00
N GLY A 6 3.12 -0.42 3.47
CA GLY A 6 4.57 -0.34 3.36
C GLY A 6 5.12 1.05 3.69
N THR A 7 5.97 1.57 2.79
CA THR A 7 6.69 2.84 2.93
C THR A 7 5.80 4.08 3.02
N LEU A 8 4.53 3.98 2.65
CA LEU A 8 3.53 5.06 2.78
C LEU A 8 2.80 5.07 4.13
N ARG A 9 3.05 4.10 5.03
CA ARG A 9 2.35 4.00 6.31
C ARG A 9 2.76 5.09 7.29
N PRO A 10 1.82 5.58 8.13
CA PRO A 10 2.19 6.34 9.32
C PRO A 10 3.13 5.50 10.20
N GLY A 11 4.31 6.03 10.52
CA GLY A 11 5.36 5.32 11.26
C GLY A 11 6.52 4.81 10.39
N PHE A 12 6.42 4.87 9.06
CA PHE A 12 7.60 4.77 8.21
C PHE A 12 8.33 6.11 8.18
N ASP A 13 9.62 6.11 8.52
CA ASP A 13 10.47 7.31 8.44
C ASP A 13 10.91 7.53 6.98
N GLY A 14 10.10 8.28 6.24
CA GLY A 14 10.36 8.59 4.84
C GLY A 14 9.62 9.86 4.39
N PRO A 15 10.18 10.63 3.45
CA PRO A 15 9.61 11.92 3.04
C PRO A 15 8.19 11.81 2.48
N MET A 16 7.90 10.74 1.73
CA MET A 16 6.55 10.52 1.19
C MET A 16 5.55 10.10 2.27
N ALA A 17 5.96 9.29 3.26
CA ALA A 17 5.13 8.93 4.39
C ALA A 17 4.73 10.16 5.22
N HIS A 18 5.70 11.04 5.53
CA HIS A 18 5.46 12.30 6.23
C HIS A 18 4.54 13.22 5.42
N TRP A 19 4.83 13.39 4.12
CA TRP A 19 4.00 14.20 3.24
C TRP A 19 2.54 13.74 3.19
N LEU A 20 2.31 12.43 3.17
CA LEU A 20 0.98 11.83 3.17
C LEU A 20 0.30 11.95 4.55
N ALA A 21 1.03 11.71 5.63
CA ALA A 21 0.52 11.81 7.00
C ALA A 21 0.05 13.24 7.34
N ASP A 22 0.69 14.27 6.78
CA ASP A 22 0.28 15.67 6.95
C ASP A 22 -0.99 16.06 6.19
N ARG A 23 -1.43 15.23 5.22
CA ARG A 23 -2.52 15.54 4.27
C ARG A 23 -3.68 14.56 4.33
N ALA A 24 -3.46 13.40 4.92
CA ALA A 24 -4.45 12.34 5.08
C ALA A 24 -4.75 12.14 6.56
N GLU A 25 -5.98 11.71 6.85
CA GLU A 25 -6.39 11.42 8.22
C GLU A 25 -6.26 9.91 8.47
N TRP A 26 -5.54 9.52 9.51
CA TRP A 26 -5.48 8.12 9.90
C TRP A 26 -6.81 7.68 10.50
N VAL A 27 -7.43 6.67 9.89
CA VAL A 27 -8.73 6.11 10.29
C VAL A 27 -8.54 4.93 11.23
N GLY A 28 -7.54 4.08 10.98
CA GLY A 28 -7.29 2.89 11.77
C GLY A 28 -6.46 1.84 11.04
N ALA A 29 -6.06 0.81 11.77
CA ALA A 29 -5.42 -0.36 11.18
C ALA A 29 -6.44 -1.21 10.39
N GLY A 30 -5.96 -1.87 9.34
CA GLY A 30 -6.76 -2.78 8.53
C GLY A 30 -5.93 -3.91 7.94
N TRP A 31 -6.62 -4.83 7.27
CA TRP A 31 -5.98 -5.98 6.64
C TRP A 31 -6.60 -6.37 5.30
N ILE A 32 -5.77 -6.91 4.42
CA ILE A 32 -6.18 -7.47 3.13
C ILE A 32 -5.60 -8.87 2.94
N GLY A 33 -6.32 -9.71 2.19
CA GLY A 33 -5.88 -11.08 1.87
C GLY A 33 -4.80 -11.12 0.80
N GLY A 34 -3.72 -11.84 1.09
CA GLY A 34 -2.60 -12.04 0.18
C GLY A 34 -1.26 -12.09 0.89
N ARG A 35 -0.18 -11.92 0.12
CA ARG A 35 1.20 -12.00 0.62
C ARG A 35 1.95 -10.71 0.40
N LEU A 36 2.87 -10.43 1.31
CA LEU A 36 3.78 -9.32 1.23
C LEU A 36 5.19 -9.82 0.95
N TYR A 37 5.87 -9.17 0.01
CA TYR A 37 7.20 -9.54 -0.46
C TYR A 37 8.18 -8.40 -0.21
N GLN A 38 9.42 -8.74 0.14
CA GLN A 38 10.52 -7.78 0.14
C GLN A 38 11.05 -7.65 -1.29
N VAL A 39 10.67 -6.57 -1.98
CA VAL A 39 11.11 -6.31 -3.37
C VAL A 39 12.51 -5.72 -3.36
N ALA A 40 12.70 -4.61 -2.65
CA ALA A 40 13.99 -3.96 -2.45
C ALA A 40 14.05 -3.35 -1.04
N ASP A 41 14.28 -2.05 -0.91
CA ASP A 41 14.07 -1.28 0.31
C ASP A 41 12.59 -0.95 0.57
N TYR A 42 11.68 -1.44 -0.28
CA TYR A 42 10.22 -1.32 -0.16
C TYR A 42 9.52 -2.69 -0.33
N PRO A 43 8.27 -2.83 0.16
CA PRO A 43 7.52 -4.07 0.04
C PRO A 43 6.57 -4.08 -1.18
N GLY A 44 6.32 -5.26 -1.73
CA GLY A 44 5.31 -5.48 -2.77
C GLY A 44 4.16 -6.36 -2.27
N PHE A 45 2.92 -5.91 -2.40
CA PHE A 45 1.74 -6.70 -2.08
C PHE A 45 1.21 -7.45 -3.31
N VAL A 46 0.99 -8.77 -3.14
CA VAL A 46 0.31 -9.61 -4.13
C VAL A 46 -0.98 -10.19 -3.53
N PRO A 47 -2.15 -9.90 -4.12
CA PRO A 47 -3.43 -10.53 -3.80
C PRO A 47 -3.38 -12.06 -3.73
N GLY A 48 -4.10 -12.65 -2.78
CA GLY A 48 -4.28 -14.10 -2.74
C GLY A 48 -5.19 -14.56 -1.59
N GLU A 49 -5.60 -15.82 -1.64
CA GLU A 49 -6.42 -16.43 -0.58
C GLU A 49 -5.62 -16.76 0.67
N ALA A 50 -4.31 -16.95 0.52
CA ALA A 50 -3.41 -17.30 1.61
C ALA A 50 -2.61 -16.08 2.08
N GLY A 51 -2.48 -15.95 3.40
CA GLY A 51 -1.78 -14.85 4.05
C GLY A 51 -2.67 -13.64 4.29
N ARG A 52 -2.17 -12.74 5.13
CA ARG A 52 -2.86 -11.51 5.52
C ARG A 52 -1.83 -10.41 5.63
N VAL A 53 -2.10 -9.27 5.00
CA VAL A 53 -1.23 -8.09 5.04
C VAL A 53 -1.87 -7.05 5.93
N ARG A 54 -1.09 -6.56 6.91
CA ARG A 54 -1.49 -5.48 7.80
C ARG A 54 -1.06 -4.13 7.22
N GLY A 55 -1.91 -3.15 7.40
CA GLY A 55 -1.64 -1.78 7.00
C GLY A 55 -2.53 -0.79 7.74
N ASP A 56 -2.53 0.43 7.23
CA ASP A 56 -3.26 1.56 7.78
C ASP A 56 -4.22 2.12 6.73
N LEU A 57 -5.44 2.38 7.18
CA LEU A 57 -6.48 3.02 6.40
C LEU A 57 -6.42 4.53 6.63
N LEU A 58 -6.34 5.26 5.53
CA LEU A 58 -6.26 6.71 5.51
C LEU A 58 -7.49 7.28 4.77
N ALA A 59 -8.14 8.27 5.38
CA ALA A 59 -9.08 9.13 4.69
C ALA A 59 -8.30 10.20 3.94
N LEU A 60 -8.69 10.44 2.69
CA LEU A 60 -8.07 11.42 1.81
C LEU A 60 -9.06 12.56 1.60
N PRO A 61 -8.91 13.71 2.28
CA PRO A 61 -9.79 14.87 2.11
C PRO A 61 -9.81 15.39 0.67
N ASP A 62 -8.65 15.43 0.01
CA ASP A 62 -8.49 15.66 -1.43
C ASP A 62 -8.07 14.36 -2.12
N ALA A 63 -9.02 13.46 -2.30
CA ALA A 63 -8.73 12.15 -2.87
C ALA A 63 -8.07 12.26 -4.25
N GLU A 64 -8.57 13.10 -5.15
CA GLU A 64 -8.05 13.21 -6.52
C GLU A 64 -6.61 13.74 -6.56
N GLY A 65 -6.33 14.85 -5.90
CA GLY A 65 -4.99 15.45 -5.90
C GLY A 65 -3.93 14.58 -5.22
N LEU A 66 -4.29 13.96 -4.08
CA LEU A 66 -3.37 13.08 -3.35
C LEU A 66 -3.08 11.81 -4.15
N LEU A 67 -4.10 11.20 -4.72
CA LEU A 67 -3.99 9.99 -5.55
C LEU A 67 -3.15 10.25 -6.82
N ALA A 68 -3.34 11.39 -7.49
CA ALA A 68 -2.53 11.75 -8.65
C ALA A 68 -1.04 11.95 -8.32
N ARG A 69 -0.74 12.48 -7.11
CA ARG A 69 0.65 12.64 -6.64
C ARG A 69 1.28 11.30 -6.29
N LEU A 70 0.53 10.41 -5.67
CA LEU A 70 0.95 9.05 -5.34
C LEU A 70 1.17 8.21 -6.62
N ASP A 71 0.32 8.34 -7.63
CA ASP A 71 0.53 7.66 -8.91
C ASP A 71 1.83 8.07 -9.60
N ALA A 72 2.22 9.34 -9.44
CA ALA A 72 3.52 9.82 -9.91
C ALA A 72 4.70 9.22 -9.15
N TYR A 73 4.49 8.98 -7.85
CA TYR A 73 5.53 8.49 -6.96
C TYR A 73 5.76 6.98 -7.14
N GLU A 74 4.67 6.23 -7.34
CA GLU A 74 4.68 4.79 -7.61
C GLU A 74 4.87 4.46 -9.11
N GLU A 75 5.18 5.48 -9.92
CA GLU A 75 5.46 5.39 -11.37
C GLU A 75 4.41 4.57 -12.15
N CYS A 76 3.12 4.81 -11.86
CA CYS A 76 2.00 4.07 -12.44
C CYS A 76 1.03 4.95 -13.25
N ARG A 77 1.49 6.10 -13.76
CA ARG A 77 0.71 6.95 -14.67
C ARG A 77 0.72 6.39 -16.10
N PRO A 78 -0.28 6.72 -16.94
CA PRO A 78 -0.33 6.25 -18.33
C PRO A 78 0.94 6.55 -19.14
N ASP A 79 1.61 7.65 -18.80
CA ASP A 79 2.79 8.21 -19.43
C ASP A 79 4.12 7.72 -18.82
N ASP A 80 4.08 6.94 -17.74
CA ASP A 80 5.26 6.32 -17.14
C ASP A 80 5.73 5.09 -17.95
N PRO A 81 7.03 4.74 -17.91
CA PRO A 81 7.57 3.59 -18.62
C PRO A 81 6.88 2.28 -18.23
N GLN A 82 6.60 1.43 -19.22
CA GLN A 82 6.05 0.10 -18.99
C GLN A 82 7.16 -0.97 -18.89
N PRO A 83 6.93 -2.05 -18.11
CA PRO A 83 5.77 -2.29 -17.26
C PRO A 83 5.81 -1.44 -15.98
N HIS A 84 4.64 -0.94 -15.54
CA HIS A 84 4.54 -0.26 -14.25
C HIS A 84 4.84 -1.23 -13.11
N GLU A 85 5.62 -0.78 -12.13
CA GLU A 85 5.94 -1.60 -10.97
C GLU A 85 4.73 -1.83 -10.08
N TYR A 86 3.92 -0.78 -9.92
CA TYR A 86 2.67 -0.81 -9.18
C TYR A 86 1.47 -0.51 -10.07
N ARG A 87 0.30 -0.94 -9.61
CA ARG A 87 -0.98 -0.48 -10.14
C ARG A 87 -1.96 -0.21 -9.01
N ARG A 88 -2.80 0.81 -9.17
CA ARG A 88 -3.82 1.14 -8.18
C ARG A 88 -5.14 0.42 -8.45
N GLU A 89 -5.64 -0.30 -7.46
CA GLU A 89 -6.94 -0.99 -7.52
C GLU A 89 -7.79 -0.74 -6.27
N ARG A 90 -9.11 -0.84 -6.38
CA ARG A 90 -10.02 -0.85 -5.21
C ARG A 90 -10.05 -2.26 -4.62
N ARG A 91 -9.91 -2.36 -3.31
CA ARG A 91 -10.02 -3.62 -2.57
C ARG A 91 -10.83 -3.41 -1.29
N VAL A 92 -11.46 -4.49 -0.84
CA VAL A 92 -12.09 -4.53 0.48
C VAL A 92 -11.01 -4.77 1.52
N VAL A 93 -10.94 -3.86 2.49
CA VAL A 93 -10.04 -3.91 3.63
C VAL A 93 -10.86 -4.27 4.86
N GLU A 94 -10.49 -5.35 5.53
CA GLU A 94 -11.08 -5.73 6.80
C GLU A 94 -10.56 -4.81 7.90
N THR A 95 -11.44 -4.20 8.68
CA THR A 95 -11.08 -3.34 9.82
C THR A 95 -11.80 -3.81 11.09
N ALA A 96 -11.43 -3.27 12.24
CA ALA A 96 -12.13 -3.55 13.51
C ALA A 96 -13.61 -3.10 13.49
N ASN A 97 -13.96 -2.13 12.63
CA ASN A 97 -15.31 -1.58 12.51
C ASN A 97 -16.08 -2.18 11.31
N GLY A 98 -15.53 -3.21 10.66
CA GLY A 98 -16.10 -3.85 9.47
C GLY A 98 -15.33 -3.56 8.17
N PRO A 99 -15.77 -4.15 7.05
CA PRO A 99 -15.11 -4.01 5.76
C PRO A 99 -15.25 -2.60 5.18
N VAL A 100 -14.16 -2.06 4.64
CA VAL A 100 -14.13 -0.75 3.97
C VAL A 100 -13.49 -0.89 2.59
N GLU A 101 -14.10 -0.31 1.57
CA GLU A 101 -13.50 -0.25 0.23
C GLU A 101 -12.48 0.90 0.16
N ALA A 102 -11.25 0.57 -0.25
CA ALA A 102 -10.15 1.52 -0.32
C ALA A 102 -9.29 1.29 -1.57
N TRP A 103 -8.63 2.35 -2.01
CA TRP A 103 -7.56 2.24 -3.00
C TRP A 103 -6.34 1.58 -2.40
N VAL A 104 -5.67 0.72 -3.17
CA VAL A 104 -4.44 0.01 -2.79
C VAL A 104 -3.49 -0.01 -3.98
N TYR A 105 -2.19 0.19 -3.74
CA TYR A 105 -1.14 -0.01 -4.73
C TYR A 105 -0.69 -1.48 -4.71
N LEU A 106 -0.87 -2.22 -5.79
CA LEU A 106 -0.52 -3.63 -5.91
C LEU A 106 0.75 -3.75 -6.72
N TYR A 107 1.69 -4.59 -6.26
CA TYR A 107 2.88 -4.89 -7.03
C TYR A 107 2.50 -5.70 -8.27
N ALA A 108 2.96 -5.26 -9.44
CA ALA A 108 2.55 -5.79 -10.73
C ALA A 108 3.63 -6.61 -11.46
N LEU A 109 4.87 -6.62 -10.96
CA LEU A 109 5.97 -7.39 -11.56
C LEU A 109 6.11 -8.78 -10.93
N SER A 110 7.03 -9.57 -11.47
CA SER A 110 7.34 -10.91 -10.97
C SER A 110 7.86 -10.86 -9.53
N VAL A 111 7.36 -11.77 -8.69
CA VAL A 111 7.86 -11.98 -7.32
C VAL A 111 8.84 -13.15 -7.18
N THR A 112 9.25 -13.75 -8.29
CA THR A 112 10.19 -14.88 -8.29
C THR A 112 11.51 -14.50 -7.65
N GLY A 113 11.89 -15.19 -6.58
CA GLY A 113 13.13 -14.95 -5.85
C GLY A 113 13.04 -13.91 -4.73
N HIS A 114 11.93 -13.17 -4.62
CA HIS A 114 11.71 -12.26 -3.49
C HIS A 114 11.33 -13.02 -2.22
N ARG A 115 11.86 -12.56 -1.08
CA ARG A 115 11.54 -13.09 0.24
C ARG A 115 10.11 -12.69 0.62
N VAL A 116 9.31 -13.63 1.11
CA VAL A 116 8.02 -13.33 1.74
C VAL A 116 8.26 -12.73 3.13
N ILE A 117 7.62 -11.60 3.41
CA ILE A 117 7.53 -11.01 4.75
C ILE A 117 6.44 -11.79 5.49
N ALA A 118 6.87 -12.79 6.29
CA ALA A 118 5.97 -13.80 6.84
C ALA A 118 4.97 -13.21 7.84
N SER A 119 5.33 -12.14 8.53
CA SER A 119 4.44 -11.41 9.44
C SER A 119 3.28 -10.72 8.72
N GLY A 120 3.43 -10.43 7.42
CA GLY A 120 2.51 -9.58 6.67
C GLY A 120 2.48 -8.12 7.14
N ASP A 121 3.41 -7.70 8.01
CA ASP A 121 3.50 -6.34 8.54
C ASP A 121 4.91 -5.79 8.28
N TYR A 122 5.04 -4.97 7.24
CA TYR A 122 6.34 -4.43 6.82
C TYR A 122 7.05 -3.62 7.92
N LEU A 123 6.31 -2.87 8.74
CA LEU A 123 6.90 -2.08 9.81
C LEU A 123 7.37 -2.93 10.99
N ALA A 124 6.83 -4.13 11.16
CA ALA A 124 7.25 -5.05 12.22
C ALA A 124 8.58 -5.78 11.90
N GLU A 125 9.01 -5.77 10.63
CA GLU A 125 10.25 -6.42 10.19
C GLU A 125 11.41 -5.43 9.90
N ARG A 126 11.27 -4.17 10.35
CA ARG A 126 12.30 -3.13 10.23
C ARG A 126 12.87 -2.68 11.56
#